data_AF-A0A3L6JMK5-F1
#
_entry.id   AF-A0A3L6JMK5-F1
#
_cell.length_a   1.000
_cell.length_b   1.000
_cell.length_c   1.000
_cell.angle_alpha   90.00
_cell.angle_beta   90.00
_cell.angle_gamma   90.00
#
_symmetry.space_group_name_H-M   'P 1'
#
loop_
_entity.id
_entity.type
_entity.pdbx_description
1 polymer ?
#
loop_
_entity_poly.entity_id
_entity_poly.type
_entity_poly.pdbx_seq_one_letter_code
_entity_poly.pdbx_strand_id
1 'polypeptide(L)'
;MLKMIAELEKQLLSLCSQYRTANGTIDVTLPLQVVFNNADRNVVKARLRYQGPGCGSWLAMVVGLRSDILAPFARFDNGRGGLYKPCDILSLVPCLSLMVAHQNSGLAVSAIAKGVATHLVLVFEGQPDSKSDSMRSLTTSVWAFMKRWSDWTEVLLSTIRRDPCVAEWDFDWREFLAGESGFVNMPWFKPMTYPSRALALERVVVTSKSLITSVLNQTQTEDPIIKSLVSWLDELTPVVEVAGGLESTEEVESQSVV
;
A
#
# COMPACT_ATOMS: atom_id res chain seq x y z
N MET A 1 -9.11 18.72 -8.53
CA MET A 1 -8.62 17.54 -9.28
C MET A 1 -7.73 17.96 -10.44
N LEU A 2 -8.24 18.72 -11.43
CA LEU A 2 -7.47 19.17 -12.60
C LEU A 2 -6.18 19.95 -12.26
N LYS A 3 -6.20 20.79 -11.22
CA LYS A 3 -5.02 21.55 -10.77
C LYS A 3 -3.86 20.66 -10.31
N MET A 4 -4.14 19.55 -9.63
CA MET A 4 -3.11 18.61 -9.16
C MET A 4 -2.51 17.79 -10.29
N ILE A 5 -3.35 17.36 -11.24
CA ILE A 5 -2.89 16.64 -12.44
C ILE A 5 -1.96 17.54 -13.26
N ALA A 6 -2.37 18.80 -13.51
CA ALA A 6 -1.57 19.77 -14.26
C ALA A 6 -0.23 20.11 -13.56
N GLU A 7 -0.20 20.17 -12.23
CA GLU A 7 1.04 20.41 -11.48
C GLU A 7 1.99 19.21 -11.59
N LEU A 8 1.47 17.99 -11.43
CA LEU A 8 2.26 16.77 -11.61
C LEU A 8 2.81 16.67 -13.04
N GLU A 9 1.96 16.91 -14.05
CA GLU A 9 2.34 16.97 -15.47
C GLU A 9 3.47 17.96 -15.70
N LYS A 10 3.33 19.19 -15.19
CA LYS A 10 4.37 20.23 -15.31
C LYS A 10 5.69 19.82 -14.66
N GLN A 11 5.64 19.20 -13.48
CA GLN A 11 6.84 18.72 -12.78
C GLN A 11 7.54 17.60 -13.55
N LEU A 12 6.80 16.62 -14.07
CA LEU A 12 7.36 15.53 -14.87
C LEU A 12 7.96 16.05 -16.18
N LEU A 13 7.27 16.94 -16.89
CA LEU A 13 7.79 17.57 -18.11
C LEU A 13 9.07 18.37 -17.85
N SER A 14 9.13 19.10 -16.73
CA SER A 14 10.32 19.83 -16.32
C SER A 14 11.52 18.89 -16.15
N LEU A 15 11.33 17.76 -15.46
CA LEU A 15 12.39 16.75 -15.30
C LEU A 15 12.80 16.14 -16.64
N CYS A 16 11.84 15.89 -17.53
CA CYS A 16 12.12 15.42 -18.89
C CYS A 16 12.97 16.39 -19.72
N SER A 17 12.79 17.70 -19.51
CA SER A 17 13.57 18.73 -20.20
C SER A 17 15.01 18.86 -19.66
N GLN A 18 15.19 18.63 -18.35
CA GLN A 18 16.46 18.83 -17.65
C GLN A 18 17.40 17.62 -17.74
N TYR A 19 16.85 16.40 -17.74
CA TYR A 19 17.63 15.17 -17.63
C TYR A 19 17.41 14.26 -18.85
N ARG A 20 18.21 14.43 -19.90
CA ARG A 20 18.27 13.43 -20.98
C ARG A 20 19.30 12.36 -20.62
N THR A 21 18.83 11.15 -20.32
CA THR A 21 19.70 10.00 -20.09
C THR A 21 19.95 9.23 -21.38
N ALA A 22 21.09 8.55 -21.48
CA ALA A 22 21.46 7.72 -22.64
C ALA A 22 20.43 6.60 -22.92
N ASN A 23 19.72 6.12 -21.89
CA ASN A 23 18.72 5.05 -21.99
C ASN A 23 17.29 5.57 -22.21
N GLY A 24 17.09 6.89 -22.33
CA GLY A 24 15.78 7.50 -22.57
C GLY A 24 14.79 7.39 -21.40
N THR A 25 15.25 7.06 -20.19
CA THR A 25 14.41 6.96 -18.98
C THR A 25 14.92 7.86 -17.87
N ILE A 26 14.00 8.43 -17.10
CA ILE A 26 14.29 9.46 -16.10
C ILE A 26 13.80 8.98 -14.74
N ASP A 27 14.61 9.21 -13.71
CA ASP A 27 14.18 8.93 -12.34
C ASP A 27 13.22 10.02 -11.89
N VAL A 28 12.01 9.62 -11.55
CA VAL A 28 10.93 10.51 -11.06
C VAL A 28 10.47 10.09 -9.67
N THR A 29 11.30 9.34 -8.94
CA THR A 29 10.95 8.78 -7.62
C THR A 29 10.59 9.88 -6.63
N LEU A 30 11.45 10.90 -6.47
CA LEU A 30 11.24 11.96 -5.48
C LEU A 30 9.93 12.76 -5.67
N PRO A 31 9.61 13.28 -6.88
CA PRO A 31 8.32 13.93 -7.10
C PRO A 31 7.13 13.03 -6.75
N LEU A 32 7.18 11.76 -7.16
CA LEU A 32 6.09 10.83 -6.89
C LEU A 32 5.98 10.44 -5.42
N GLN A 33 7.11 10.38 -4.69
CA GLN A 33 7.10 10.20 -3.24
C GLN A 33 6.39 11.36 -2.53
N VAL A 34 6.70 12.60 -2.90
CA VAL A 34 6.06 13.80 -2.31
C VAL A 34 4.55 13.77 -2.52
N VAL A 35 4.10 13.29 -3.68
CA VAL A 35 2.67 13.33 -4.05
C VAL A 35 1.91 12.11 -3.52
N PHE A 36 2.53 10.93 -3.46
CA PHE A 36 1.80 9.66 -3.29
C PHE A 36 2.19 8.82 -2.07
N ASN A 37 3.23 9.18 -1.31
CA ASN A 37 3.52 8.51 -0.05
C ASN A 37 2.44 8.82 0.99
N ASN A 38 2.12 7.84 1.83
CA ASN A 38 1.24 7.99 2.99
C ASN A 38 1.56 6.92 4.05
N ALA A 39 0.68 6.76 5.05
CA ALA A 39 0.87 5.79 6.13
C ALA A 39 0.82 4.31 5.71
N ASP A 40 0.30 4.01 4.51
CA ASP A 40 0.00 2.65 4.04
C ASP A 40 0.87 2.22 2.84
N ARG A 41 1.57 3.15 2.22
CA ARG A 41 2.44 2.90 1.07
C ARG A 41 3.48 3.99 0.83
N ASN A 42 4.59 3.60 0.22
CA ASN A 42 5.64 4.48 -0.24
C ASN A 42 6.06 4.16 -1.69
N VAL A 43 6.37 5.18 -2.48
CA VAL A 43 7.01 4.99 -3.79
C VAL A 43 8.48 4.70 -3.54
N VAL A 44 8.92 3.47 -3.80
CA VAL A 44 10.31 3.03 -3.60
C VAL A 44 11.18 3.45 -4.78
N LYS A 45 10.66 3.31 -6.00
CA LYS A 45 11.38 3.65 -7.23
C LYS A 45 10.39 3.98 -8.33
N ALA A 46 10.69 4.98 -9.15
CA ALA A 46 9.90 5.29 -10.32
C ALA A 46 10.74 5.75 -11.52
N ARG A 47 10.42 5.22 -12.70
CA ARG A 47 11.11 5.50 -13.95
C ARG A 47 10.13 5.86 -15.05
N LEU A 48 10.32 7.05 -15.62
CA LEU A 48 9.49 7.62 -16.67
C LEU A 48 10.23 7.58 -17.99
N ARG A 49 9.55 7.15 -19.06
CA ARG A 49 9.98 7.33 -20.45
C ARG A 49 9.02 8.28 -21.14
N TYR A 50 9.57 9.36 -21.69
CA TYR A 50 8.83 10.33 -22.48
C TYR A 50 9.69 10.80 -23.66
N GLN A 51 9.17 10.68 -24.87
CA GLN A 51 9.89 11.00 -26.12
C GLN A 51 9.27 12.19 -26.88
N GLY A 52 8.29 12.86 -26.28
CA GLY A 52 7.56 13.98 -26.89
C GLY A 52 6.06 13.72 -26.93
N PRO A 53 5.26 14.75 -27.24
CA PRO A 53 3.81 14.72 -27.07
C PRO A 53 3.08 13.76 -28.01
N GLY A 54 3.64 13.49 -29.19
CA GLY A 54 3.08 12.57 -30.19
C GLY A 54 3.53 11.11 -30.05
N CYS A 55 4.41 10.80 -29.08
CA CYS A 55 4.89 9.45 -28.83
C CYS A 55 4.29 8.90 -27.55
N GLY A 56 4.06 7.59 -27.49
CA GLY A 56 3.64 6.91 -26.26
C GLY A 56 4.63 7.18 -25.11
N SER A 57 4.09 7.32 -23.90
CA SER A 57 4.86 7.50 -22.67
C SER A 57 4.53 6.39 -21.69
N TRP A 58 5.47 6.05 -20.81
CA TRP A 58 5.20 5.08 -19.76
C TRP A 58 5.94 5.39 -18.47
N LEU A 59 5.34 5.00 -17.36
CA LEU A 59 5.87 5.12 -16.01
C LEU A 59 5.87 3.73 -15.35
N ALA A 60 7.04 3.22 -15.00
CA ALA A 60 7.13 2.08 -14.09
C ALA A 60 7.37 2.58 -12.67
N MET A 61 6.54 2.14 -11.74
CA MET A 61 6.58 2.52 -10.34
C MET A 61 6.63 1.26 -9.47
N VAL A 62 7.57 1.22 -8.54
CA VAL A 62 7.66 0.23 -7.47
C VAL A 62 7.14 0.89 -6.20
N VAL A 63 6.10 0.31 -5.62
CA VAL A 63 5.43 0.80 -4.42
C VAL A 63 5.64 -0.22 -3.31
N GLY A 64 6.24 0.18 -2.20
CA GLY A 64 6.27 -0.60 -0.96
C GLY A 64 5.00 -0.36 -0.18
N LEU A 65 4.53 -1.40 0.50
CA LEU A 65 3.38 -1.31 1.41
C LEU A 65 3.85 -1.04 2.83
N ARG A 66 2.93 -1.10 3.80
CA ARG A 66 3.24 -0.80 5.20
C ARG A 66 4.37 -1.68 5.76
N SER A 67 4.50 -2.92 5.32
CA SER A 67 5.61 -3.80 5.68
C SER A 67 6.98 -3.29 5.25
N ASP A 68 7.06 -2.51 4.17
CA ASP A 68 8.29 -1.84 3.72
C ASP A 68 8.57 -0.60 4.57
N ILE A 69 7.53 0.21 4.85
CA ILE A 69 7.62 1.37 5.75
C ILE A 69 8.10 0.94 7.14
N LEU A 70 7.61 -0.20 7.63
CA LEU A 70 7.93 -0.73 8.94
C LEU A 70 9.22 -1.56 8.98
N ALA A 71 9.85 -1.84 7.83
CA ALA A 71 11.05 -2.67 7.76
C ALA A 71 12.21 -2.24 8.70
N PRO A 72 12.40 -0.95 9.05
CA PRO A 72 13.42 -0.54 10.02
C PRO A 72 13.13 -0.91 11.48
N PHE A 73 11.89 -1.27 11.83
CA PHE A 73 11.50 -1.56 13.21
C PHE A 73 11.75 -3.03 13.57
N ALA A 74 11.96 -3.27 14.87
CA ALA A 74 12.12 -4.61 15.40
C ALA A 74 10.88 -5.48 15.10
N ARG A 75 11.14 -6.71 14.67
CA ARG A 75 10.11 -7.69 14.32
C ARG A 75 10.50 -9.05 14.88
N PHE A 76 9.58 -9.70 15.57
CA PHE A 76 9.75 -11.09 15.97
C PHE A 76 9.31 -12.02 14.83
N ASP A 77 9.93 -13.19 14.77
CA ASP A 77 9.48 -14.23 13.86
C ASP A 77 8.18 -14.83 14.41
N ASN A 78 7.10 -14.66 13.64
CA ASN A 78 5.78 -15.19 13.99
C ASN A 78 5.48 -16.52 13.26
N GLY A 79 6.49 -17.14 12.64
CA GLY A 79 6.38 -18.42 11.93
C GLY A 79 5.52 -18.36 10.65
N ARG A 80 5.04 -17.18 10.26
CA ARG A 80 4.23 -17.00 9.05
C ARG A 80 5.14 -16.70 7.86
N GLY A 81 5.43 -17.75 7.10
CA GLY A 81 5.85 -17.62 5.71
C GLY A 81 4.66 -17.23 4.82
N GLY A 82 4.88 -16.37 3.82
CA GLY A 82 3.78 -15.97 2.92
C GLY A 82 4.13 -14.77 2.04
N LEU A 83 3.30 -14.54 1.02
CA LEU A 83 3.46 -13.43 0.08
C LEU A 83 3.04 -12.08 0.68
N TYR A 84 2.18 -12.11 1.69
CA TYR A 84 1.50 -10.95 2.26
C TYR A 84 1.65 -10.91 3.77
N LYS A 85 1.55 -9.71 4.35
CA LYS A 85 1.53 -9.48 5.80
C LYS A 85 0.24 -8.78 6.22
N PRO A 86 -0.28 -9.04 7.44
CA PRO A 86 -1.48 -8.36 7.94
C PRO A 86 -1.42 -6.83 7.88
N CYS A 87 -0.25 -6.23 8.13
CA CYS A 87 -0.05 -4.78 8.09
C CYS A 87 -0.28 -4.17 6.71
N ASP A 88 -0.20 -4.99 5.67
CA ASP A 88 -0.39 -4.55 4.30
C ASP A 88 -1.86 -4.55 3.88
N ILE A 89 -2.78 -5.20 4.62
CA ILE A 89 -4.18 -5.42 4.22
C ILE A 89 -4.85 -4.13 3.75
N LEU A 90 -4.71 -3.05 4.51
CA LEU A 90 -5.38 -1.77 4.24
C LEU A 90 -5.00 -1.19 2.88
N SER A 91 -3.77 -1.42 2.41
CA SER A 91 -3.28 -0.94 1.11
C SER A 91 -3.40 -2.02 0.03
N LEU A 92 -3.07 -3.26 0.38
CA LEU A 92 -3.00 -4.41 -0.51
C LEU A 92 -4.37 -4.76 -1.10
N VAL A 93 -5.39 -4.90 -0.25
CA VAL A 93 -6.73 -5.33 -0.68
C VAL A 93 -7.31 -4.34 -1.70
N PRO A 94 -7.38 -3.03 -1.42
CA PRO A 94 -7.79 -2.05 -2.42
C PRO A 94 -6.95 -2.08 -3.70
N CYS A 95 -5.62 -2.21 -3.60
CA CYS A 95 -4.75 -2.18 -4.78
C CYS A 95 -5.02 -3.36 -5.71
N LEU A 96 -5.06 -4.57 -5.19
CA LEU A 96 -5.28 -5.78 -5.98
C LEU A 96 -6.68 -5.78 -6.59
N SER A 97 -7.70 -5.33 -5.84
CA SER A 97 -9.02 -5.10 -6.40
C SER A 97 -8.99 -4.09 -7.55
N LEU A 98 -8.28 -2.97 -7.41
CA LEU A 98 -8.19 -1.97 -8.48
C LEU A 98 -7.43 -2.49 -9.71
N MET A 99 -6.35 -3.23 -9.51
CA MET A 99 -5.56 -3.84 -10.60
C MET A 99 -6.42 -4.74 -11.49
N VAL A 100 -7.28 -5.56 -10.87
CA VAL A 100 -8.19 -6.46 -11.61
C VAL A 100 -9.42 -5.73 -12.15
N ALA A 101 -9.94 -4.73 -11.42
CA ALA A 101 -11.08 -3.92 -11.85
C ALA A 101 -10.77 -3.09 -13.11
N HIS A 102 -9.54 -2.62 -13.26
CA HIS A 102 -9.18 -1.54 -14.18
C HIS A 102 -8.17 -1.93 -15.28
N GLN A 103 -8.38 -3.08 -15.93
CA GLN A 103 -7.56 -3.52 -17.09
C GLN A 103 -7.49 -2.50 -18.25
N ASN A 104 -8.32 -1.44 -18.27
CA ASN A 104 -8.38 -0.42 -19.32
C ASN A 104 -8.15 1.04 -18.84
N SER A 105 -7.54 1.26 -17.67
CA SER A 105 -7.35 2.62 -17.09
C SER A 105 -6.01 3.29 -17.42
N GLY A 106 -5.19 2.67 -18.26
CA GLY A 106 -3.81 3.07 -18.50
C GLY A 106 -2.79 2.37 -17.59
N LEU A 107 -3.21 1.50 -16.67
CA LEU A 107 -2.33 0.52 -16.03
C LEU A 107 -2.13 -0.67 -16.99
N ALA A 108 -0.94 -0.79 -17.56
CA ALA A 108 -0.61 -1.78 -18.59
C ALA A 108 -0.07 -3.10 -18.01
N VAL A 109 0.77 -3.02 -16.98
CA VAL A 109 1.35 -4.19 -16.31
C VAL A 109 1.32 -3.99 -14.80
N SER A 110 1.02 -5.06 -14.08
CA SER A 110 1.14 -5.08 -12.63
C SER A 110 1.69 -6.41 -12.13
N ALA A 111 2.51 -6.37 -11.09
CA ALA A 111 3.12 -7.55 -10.50
C ALA A 111 3.38 -7.35 -9.01
N ILE A 112 3.48 -8.47 -8.28
CA ILE A 112 3.83 -8.49 -6.86
C ILE A 112 5.26 -9.03 -6.78
N ALA A 113 6.20 -8.21 -6.30
CA ALA A 113 7.57 -8.63 -6.13
C ALA A 113 7.75 -9.35 -4.78
N LYS A 114 8.44 -10.49 -4.82
CA LYS A 114 8.71 -11.31 -3.64
C LYS A 114 9.90 -10.73 -2.88
N GLY A 115 9.75 -10.52 -1.58
CA GLY A 115 10.82 -10.00 -0.73
C GLY A 115 10.48 -10.08 0.75
N VAL A 116 11.31 -9.44 1.58
CA VAL A 116 11.10 -9.33 3.04
C VAL A 116 9.85 -8.49 3.35
N ALA A 117 9.55 -7.52 2.48
CA ALA A 117 8.36 -6.69 2.48
C ALA A 117 7.56 -6.88 1.17
N THR A 118 6.30 -6.45 1.18
CA THR A 118 5.42 -6.52 0.02
C THR A 118 5.67 -5.31 -0.89
N HIS A 119 6.14 -5.56 -2.11
CA HIS A 119 6.28 -4.54 -3.15
C HIS A 119 5.34 -4.82 -4.32
N LEU A 120 4.72 -3.76 -4.83
CA LEU A 120 3.88 -3.78 -6.01
C LEU A 120 4.59 -3.04 -7.15
N VAL A 121 4.70 -3.68 -8.30
CA VAL A 121 5.20 -3.06 -9.53
C VAL A 121 3.99 -2.66 -10.36
N LEU A 122 3.87 -1.38 -10.66
CA LEU A 122 2.78 -0.79 -11.43
C LEU A 122 3.37 -0.07 -12.66
N VAL A 123 2.96 -0.47 -13.85
CA VAL A 123 3.40 0.17 -15.10
C VAL A 123 2.21 0.85 -15.75
N PHE A 124 2.29 2.17 -15.88
CA PHE A 124 1.29 2.99 -16.52
C PHE A 124 1.75 3.40 -17.92
N GLU A 125 0.83 3.48 -18.85
CA GLU A 125 1.05 3.98 -20.20
C GLU A 125 0.13 5.16 -20.49
N GLY A 126 0.68 6.18 -21.14
CA GLY A 126 -0.07 7.29 -21.70
C GLY A 126 0.07 7.27 -23.21
N GLN A 127 -1.05 7.09 -23.90
CA GLN A 127 -1.12 7.19 -25.35
C GLN A 127 -1.65 8.57 -25.74
N PRO A 128 -1.09 9.21 -26.77
CA PRO A 128 -1.63 10.46 -27.29
C PRO A 128 -2.99 10.18 -27.96
N ASP A 129 -3.95 11.06 -27.72
CA ASP A 129 -5.25 11.03 -28.40
C ASP A 129 -5.58 12.42 -28.99
N SER A 130 -6.76 12.57 -29.58
CA SER A 130 -7.17 13.84 -30.20
C SER A 130 -7.38 14.98 -29.21
N LYS A 131 -7.39 14.71 -27.89
CA LYS A 131 -7.75 15.66 -26.83
C LYS A 131 -6.65 15.86 -25.79
N SER A 132 -5.62 15.02 -25.78
CA SER A 132 -4.56 14.98 -24.78
C SER A 132 -3.27 14.43 -25.36
N ASP A 133 -2.14 15.02 -24.96
CA ASP A 133 -0.85 14.43 -25.23
C ASP A 133 -0.59 13.21 -24.32
N SER A 134 0.45 12.45 -24.67
CA SER A 134 0.81 11.23 -23.95
C SER A 134 1.14 11.46 -22.47
N MET A 135 1.73 12.61 -22.11
CA MET A 135 2.10 12.91 -20.72
C MET A 135 0.87 13.22 -19.87
N ARG A 136 -0.05 14.02 -20.41
CA ARG A 136 -1.31 14.35 -19.75
C ARG A 136 -2.19 13.12 -19.57
N SER A 137 -2.23 12.25 -20.59
CA SER A 137 -2.89 10.95 -20.52
C SER A 137 -2.29 10.09 -19.40
N LEU A 138 -0.97 9.92 -19.38
CA LEU A 138 -0.24 9.16 -18.35
C LEU A 138 -0.50 9.68 -16.93
N THR A 139 -0.32 10.99 -16.73
CA THR A 139 -0.49 11.63 -15.42
C THR A 139 -1.93 11.55 -14.92
N THR A 140 -2.90 11.64 -15.82
CA THR A 140 -4.32 11.42 -15.50
C THR A 140 -4.56 10.00 -15.02
N SER A 141 -4.05 9.00 -15.73
CA SER A 141 -4.17 7.58 -15.34
C SER A 141 -3.52 7.28 -14.00
N VAL A 142 -2.28 7.74 -13.79
CA VAL A 142 -1.55 7.58 -12.52
C VAL A 142 -2.31 8.24 -11.38
N TRP A 143 -2.74 9.49 -11.54
CA TRP A 143 -3.48 10.21 -10.52
C TRP A 143 -4.82 9.54 -10.20
N ALA A 144 -5.57 9.13 -11.22
CA ALA A 144 -6.86 8.46 -11.06
C ALA A 144 -6.70 7.15 -10.28
N PHE A 145 -5.70 6.33 -10.63
CA PHE A 145 -5.41 5.08 -9.92
C PHE A 145 -5.00 5.34 -8.47
N MET A 146 -4.00 6.19 -8.24
CA MET A 146 -3.46 6.46 -6.89
C MET A 146 -4.49 7.11 -5.98
N LYS A 147 -5.31 8.03 -6.50
CA LYS A 147 -6.42 8.62 -5.74
C LYS A 147 -7.46 7.56 -5.38
N ARG A 148 -7.89 6.77 -6.36
CA ARG A 148 -8.90 5.74 -6.14
C ARG A 148 -8.39 4.72 -5.11
N TRP A 149 -7.11 4.37 -5.17
CA TRP A 149 -6.47 3.51 -4.17
C TRP A 149 -6.54 4.09 -2.77
N SER A 150 -6.23 5.38 -2.57
CA SER A 150 -6.45 6.06 -1.28
C SER A 150 -7.91 6.00 -0.85
N ASP A 151 -8.84 6.33 -1.75
CA ASP A 151 -10.27 6.40 -1.42
C ASP A 151 -10.79 5.04 -0.92
N TRP A 152 -10.43 3.93 -1.58
CA TRP A 152 -10.82 2.58 -1.13
C TRP A 152 -10.11 2.12 0.13
N THR A 153 -8.86 2.57 0.37
CA THR A 153 -8.16 2.34 1.65
C THR A 153 -8.93 2.98 2.80
N GLU A 154 -9.37 4.22 2.64
CA GLU A 154 -10.17 4.92 3.63
C GLU A 154 -11.57 4.33 3.81
N VAL A 155 -12.19 3.83 2.72
CA VAL A 155 -13.46 3.09 2.82
C VAL A 155 -13.30 1.81 3.65
N LEU A 156 -12.25 1.02 3.39
CA LEU A 156 -11.96 -0.20 4.14
C LEU A 156 -11.76 0.13 5.62
N LEU A 157 -10.88 1.09 5.93
CA LEU A 157 -10.60 1.52 7.29
C LEU A 157 -11.84 2.07 8.01
N SER A 158 -12.63 2.90 7.32
CA SER A 158 -13.85 3.49 7.89
C SER A 158 -14.93 2.44 8.15
N THR A 159 -15.04 1.43 7.28
CA THR A 159 -16.00 0.34 7.48
C THR A 159 -15.61 -0.50 8.69
N ILE A 160 -14.33 -0.84 8.84
CA ILE A 160 -13.83 -1.55 10.04
C ILE A 160 -14.11 -0.74 11.31
N ARG A 161 -13.79 0.56 11.32
CA ARG A 161 -14.02 1.44 12.48
C ARG A 161 -15.49 1.60 12.89
N ARG A 162 -16.41 1.42 11.96
CA ARG A 162 -17.86 1.57 12.20
C ARG A 162 -18.55 0.25 12.48
N ASP A 163 -17.81 -0.85 12.46
CA ASP A 163 -18.34 -2.16 12.70
C ASP A 163 -18.78 -2.30 14.17
N PRO A 164 -20.06 -2.58 14.46
CA PRO A 164 -20.58 -2.53 15.82
C PRO A 164 -19.92 -3.56 16.77
N CYS A 165 -19.28 -4.60 16.25
CA CYS A 165 -18.54 -5.57 17.08
C CYS A 165 -17.24 -4.97 17.66
N VAL A 166 -16.71 -3.92 17.04
CA VAL A 166 -15.39 -3.34 17.35
C VAL A 166 -15.38 -1.81 17.37
N ALA A 167 -16.52 -1.15 17.13
CA ALA A 167 -16.63 0.30 16.99
C ALA A 167 -16.31 1.07 18.28
N GLU A 168 -16.53 0.43 19.43
CA GLU A 168 -16.18 0.99 20.74
C GLU A 168 -14.67 0.93 21.02
N TRP A 169 -13.90 0.21 20.18
CA TRP A 169 -12.48 0.04 20.37
C TRP A 169 -11.72 1.23 19.77
N ASP A 170 -11.37 2.18 20.64
CA ASP A 170 -10.56 3.35 20.30
C ASP A 170 -9.07 2.97 20.23
N PHE A 171 -8.66 2.36 19.11
CA PHE A 171 -7.25 2.07 18.79
C PHE A 171 -6.91 2.30 17.32
N ASP A 172 -5.61 2.37 17.02
CA ASP A 172 -5.13 2.47 15.65
C ASP A 172 -5.05 1.09 14.97
N TRP A 173 -5.97 0.85 14.03
CA TRP A 173 -6.01 -0.36 13.20
C TRP A 173 -4.70 -0.64 12.45
N ARG A 174 -3.95 0.40 12.09
CA ARG A 174 -2.66 0.26 11.41
C ARG A 174 -1.58 -0.29 12.35
N GLU A 175 -1.63 0.07 13.62
CA GLU A 175 -0.74 -0.46 14.66
C GLU A 175 -1.16 -1.87 15.06
N PHE A 176 -2.47 -2.13 15.19
CA PHE A 176 -2.99 -3.48 15.42
C PHE A 176 -2.48 -4.46 14.36
N LEU A 177 -2.64 -4.13 13.08
CA LEU A 177 -2.20 -4.98 11.98
C LEU A 177 -0.66 -5.07 11.86
N ALA A 178 0.08 -4.05 12.33
CA ALA A 178 1.53 -4.12 12.47
C ALA A 178 1.94 -5.18 13.51
N GLY A 179 1.29 -5.18 14.67
CA GLY A 179 1.47 -6.20 15.71
C GLY A 179 1.14 -7.61 15.22
N GLU A 180 0.04 -7.78 14.50
CA GLU A 180 -0.32 -9.06 13.87
C GLU A 180 0.69 -9.51 12.78
N SER A 181 1.51 -8.58 12.29
CA SER A 181 2.62 -8.89 11.36
C SER A 181 3.93 -9.21 12.07
N GLY A 182 3.95 -9.14 13.40
CA GLY A 182 5.11 -9.40 14.24
C GLY A 182 5.97 -8.17 14.53
N PHE A 183 5.58 -6.97 14.10
CA PHE A 183 6.31 -5.76 14.48
C PHE A 183 6.06 -5.48 15.96
N VAL A 184 7.11 -5.02 16.65
CA VAL A 184 6.99 -4.63 18.07
C VAL A 184 6.02 -3.46 18.14
N ASN A 185 4.95 -3.64 18.92
CA ASN A 185 3.95 -2.61 19.08
C ASN A 185 4.51 -1.46 19.91
N MET A 186 4.20 -0.25 19.47
CA MET A 186 4.64 0.96 20.15
C MET A 186 4.01 1.08 21.54
N PRO A 187 4.67 1.74 22.51
CA PRO A 187 4.21 1.83 23.91
C PRO A 187 2.82 2.46 24.09
N TRP A 188 2.35 3.27 23.14
CA TRP A 188 1.02 3.88 23.14
C TRP A 188 -0.08 2.98 22.56
N PHE A 189 0.26 1.79 22.04
CA PHE A 189 -0.73 0.83 21.58
C PHE A 189 -1.40 0.13 22.76
N LYS A 190 -2.73 0.14 22.79
CA LYS A 190 -3.51 -0.49 23.85
C LYS A 190 -3.45 -2.03 23.70
N PRO A 191 -2.96 -2.78 24.70
CA PRO A 191 -2.92 -4.23 24.62
C PRO A 191 -4.33 -4.81 24.44
N MET A 192 -4.47 -5.76 23.52
CA MET A 192 -5.71 -6.50 23.27
C MET A 192 -5.55 -7.95 23.70
N THR A 193 -6.58 -8.51 24.33
CA THR A 193 -6.62 -9.95 24.65
C THR A 193 -6.65 -10.78 23.37
N TYR A 194 -6.16 -12.03 23.41
CA TYR A 194 -6.19 -12.90 22.25
C TYR A 194 -7.60 -13.03 21.62
N PRO A 195 -8.69 -13.26 22.39
CA PRO A 195 -10.04 -13.26 21.82
C PRO A 195 -10.43 -11.95 21.13
N SER A 196 -10.06 -10.80 21.69
CA SER A 196 -10.31 -9.49 21.06
C SER A 196 -9.53 -9.34 19.75
N ARG A 197 -8.27 -9.81 19.70
CA ARG A 197 -7.46 -9.80 18.46
C ARG A 197 -8.04 -10.74 17.41
N ALA A 198 -8.53 -11.92 17.82
CA ALA A 198 -9.24 -12.86 16.94
C ALA A 198 -10.45 -12.21 16.28
N LEU A 199 -11.31 -11.59 17.09
CA LEU A 199 -12.47 -10.89 16.59
C LEU A 199 -12.07 -9.70 15.69
N ALA A 200 -11.07 -8.89 16.09
CA ALA A 200 -10.57 -7.78 15.27
C ALA A 200 -10.15 -8.25 13.88
N LEU A 201 -9.33 -9.32 13.82
CA LEU A 201 -8.82 -9.85 12.58
C LEU A 201 -9.94 -10.45 11.71
N GLU A 202 -10.90 -11.14 12.33
CA GLU A 202 -12.10 -11.62 11.64
C GLU A 202 -12.87 -10.46 10.99
N ARG A 203 -13.10 -9.37 11.72
CA ARG A 203 -13.80 -8.19 11.18
C ARG A 203 -13.02 -7.52 10.04
N VAL A 204 -11.69 -7.46 10.15
CA VAL A 204 -10.82 -6.99 9.05
C VAL A 204 -10.98 -7.87 7.82
N VAL A 205 -10.98 -9.20 7.98
CA VAL A 205 -11.16 -10.16 6.88
C VAL A 205 -12.52 -10.03 6.23
N VAL A 206 -13.60 -10.02 7.02
CA VAL A 206 -14.98 -9.85 6.53
C VAL A 206 -15.12 -8.54 5.75
N THR A 207 -14.57 -7.44 6.28
CA THR A 207 -14.65 -6.14 5.61
C THR A 207 -13.82 -6.12 4.32
N SER A 208 -12.63 -6.73 4.34
CA SER A 208 -11.77 -6.84 3.17
C SER A 208 -12.44 -7.60 2.03
N LYS A 209 -13.06 -8.75 2.34
CA LYS A 209 -13.82 -9.53 1.36
C LYS A 209 -15.04 -8.78 0.83
N SER A 210 -15.75 -8.08 1.71
CA SER A 210 -16.88 -7.23 1.33
C SER A 210 -16.45 -6.13 0.35
N LEU A 211 -15.28 -5.50 0.59
CA LEU A 211 -14.68 -4.53 -0.33
C LEU A 211 -14.42 -5.16 -1.70
N ILE A 212 -13.75 -6.32 -1.74
CA ILE A 212 -13.43 -7.05 -2.98
C ILE A 212 -14.72 -7.29 -3.78
N THR A 213 -15.76 -7.83 -3.16
CA THR A 213 -17.04 -8.10 -3.82
C THR A 213 -17.82 -6.85 -4.24
N SER A 214 -17.56 -5.71 -3.60
CA SER A 214 -18.18 -4.43 -3.98
C SER A 214 -17.50 -3.76 -5.17
N VAL A 215 -16.22 -4.06 -5.40
CA VAL A 215 -15.40 -3.49 -6.47
C VAL A 215 -15.44 -4.36 -7.71
N LEU A 216 -15.42 -5.69 -7.53
CA LEU A 216 -15.25 -6.67 -8.60
C LEU A 216 -16.56 -7.37 -8.97
N ASN A 217 -16.73 -7.66 -10.26
CA ASN A 217 -17.77 -8.56 -10.72
C ASN A 217 -17.36 -10.04 -10.57
N GLN A 218 -18.31 -10.95 -10.78
CA GLN A 218 -18.09 -12.39 -10.62
C GLN A 218 -16.95 -12.94 -11.50
N THR A 219 -16.75 -12.42 -12.70
CA THR A 219 -15.64 -12.87 -13.57
C THR A 219 -14.30 -12.39 -13.03
N GLN A 220 -14.24 -11.16 -12.50
CA GLN A 220 -13.04 -10.58 -11.92
C GLN A 220 -12.65 -11.23 -10.58
N THR A 221 -13.61 -11.70 -9.79
CA THR A 221 -13.32 -12.45 -8.56
C THR A 221 -12.66 -13.81 -8.83
N GLU A 222 -12.78 -14.34 -10.05
CA GLU A 222 -12.11 -15.57 -10.46
C GLU A 222 -10.64 -15.39 -10.83
N ASP A 223 -10.16 -14.14 -10.90
CA ASP A 223 -8.76 -13.81 -11.20
C ASP A 223 -7.83 -14.51 -10.17
N PRO A 224 -6.74 -15.17 -10.62
CA PRO A 224 -5.83 -15.89 -9.73
C PRO A 224 -5.25 -15.03 -8.61
N ILE A 225 -5.01 -13.74 -8.85
CA ILE A 225 -4.49 -12.79 -7.85
C ILE A 225 -5.53 -12.61 -6.74
N ILE A 226 -6.79 -12.45 -7.10
CA ILE A 226 -7.89 -12.26 -6.14
C ILE A 226 -8.17 -13.55 -5.38
N LYS A 227 -8.18 -14.71 -6.04
CA LYS A 227 -8.30 -16.00 -5.37
C LYS A 227 -7.19 -16.24 -4.35
N SER A 228 -5.94 -15.96 -4.73
CA SER A 228 -4.80 -16.08 -3.81
C SER A 228 -4.92 -15.11 -2.64
N LEU A 229 -5.38 -13.88 -2.87
CA LEU A 229 -5.63 -12.90 -1.81
C LEU A 229 -6.73 -13.38 -0.84
N VAL A 230 -7.86 -13.86 -1.36
CA VAL A 230 -8.99 -14.34 -0.55
C VAL A 230 -8.59 -15.57 0.26
N SER A 231 -7.90 -16.55 -0.35
CA SER A 231 -7.36 -17.72 0.36
C SER A 231 -6.43 -17.31 1.50
N TRP A 232 -5.53 -16.36 1.24
CA TRP A 232 -4.65 -15.84 2.30
C TRP A 232 -5.43 -15.16 3.42
N LEU A 233 -6.45 -14.36 3.09
CA LEU A 233 -7.32 -13.74 4.10
C LEU A 233 -8.07 -14.79 4.95
N ASP A 234 -8.46 -15.93 4.36
CA ASP A 234 -9.11 -17.05 5.06
C ASP A 234 -8.21 -17.78 6.05
N GLU A 235 -6.91 -17.81 5.77
CA GLU A 235 -5.90 -18.48 6.61
C GLU A 235 -5.37 -17.59 7.75
N LEU A 236 -5.80 -16.32 7.80
CA LEU A 236 -5.36 -15.38 8.82
C LEU A 236 -5.89 -15.77 10.20
N THR A 237 -4.95 -15.99 11.12
CA THR A 237 -5.22 -16.18 12.56
C THR A 237 -4.55 -15.05 13.35
N PRO A 238 -4.84 -14.83 14.63
CA PRO A 238 -4.03 -13.94 15.45
C PRO A 238 -2.65 -14.53 15.72
N VAL A 239 -1.63 -13.69 15.89
CA VAL A 239 -0.35 -14.16 16.44
C VAL A 239 -0.52 -14.61 17.89
N VAL A 240 0.28 -15.60 18.31
CA VAL A 240 0.22 -16.16 19.68
C VAL A 240 0.53 -15.08 20.71
N GLU A 241 1.62 -14.34 20.47
CA GLU A 241 2.08 -13.27 21.33
C GLU A 241 2.33 -12.01 20.50
N VAL A 242 2.06 -10.85 21.10
CA VAL A 242 2.43 -9.55 20.57
C VAL A 242 3.33 -8.91 21.61
N ALA A 243 4.61 -8.74 21.29
CA ALA A 243 5.54 -8.07 22.19
C ALA A 243 5.16 -6.59 22.29
N GLY A 244 4.77 -6.15 23.50
CA GLY A 244 4.67 -4.74 23.85
C GLY A 244 6.06 -4.22 24.18
N GLY A 245 6.47 -3.10 23.59
CA GLY A 245 7.72 -2.45 23.95
C GLY A 245 7.63 -1.84 25.36
N LEU A 246 7.93 -2.63 26.39
CA LEU A 246 8.48 -2.22 27.69
C LEU A 246 8.66 -3.47 28.58
N GLU A 247 9.77 -4.19 28.38
CA GLU A 247 10.54 -4.58 29.57
C GLU A 247 11.51 -3.43 29.80
N SER A 248 11.21 -2.57 30.77
CA SER A 248 12.20 -1.67 31.37
C SER A 248 13.26 -2.52 32.05
N THR A 249 14.16 -3.06 31.25
CA THR A 249 15.48 -3.50 31.71
C THR A 249 16.34 -2.25 31.84
N GLU A 250 17.12 -2.21 32.93
CA GLU A 250 18.06 -1.13 33.33
C GLU A 250 17.52 -0.05 34.27
N GLU A 251 17.13 -0.44 35.50
CA GLU A 251 17.69 0.30 36.66
C GLU A 251 19.18 -0.06 36.73
N VAL A 252 20.00 0.76 36.08
CA VAL A 252 21.45 0.77 36.29
C VAL A 252 21.69 1.11 37.76
N GLU A 253 22.23 0.14 38.50
CA GLU A 253 22.89 0.37 39.79
C GLU A 253 23.83 1.56 39.67
N SER A 254 23.35 2.72 40.11
CA SER A 254 24.20 3.88 40.32
C SER A 254 24.80 3.71 41.71
N GLN A 255 25.92 2.99 41.77
CA GLN A 255 26.90 3.17 42.82
C GLN A 255 27.28 4.65 42.88
N SER A 256 26.85 5.37 43.91
CA SER A 256 27.51 6.60 44.34
C SER A 256 28.40 6.29 45.52
N VAL A 257 29.66 5.99 45.18
CA VAL A 257 30.82 6.28 46.02
C VAL A 257 30.91 7.80 46.17
N VAL A 258 30.69 8.33 47.38
CA VAL A 258 31.59 9.21 48.16
C VAL A 258 31.15 9.15 49.62
#